data_AF-A0A967TJ72-F1
#
_entry.id   AF-A0A967TJ72-F1
#
_cell.length_a   1.000
_cell.length_b   1.000
_cell.length_c   1.000
_cell.angle_alpha   90.00
_cell.angle_beta   90.00
_cell.angle_gamma   90.00
#
_symmetry.space_group_name_H-M   'P 1'
#
loop_
_entity.id
_entity.type
_entity.pdbx_description
1 polymer ?
#
loop_
_entity_poly.entity_id
_entity_poly.type
_entity_poly.pdbx_seq_one_letter_code
_entity_poly.pdbx_strand_id
1 'polypeptide(L)'
;EEMGLVNRVFPATEFDASVDAFTAELADRPPSALTLSKRLLYGLDDLSFEEGIARGAEVNAIARLTEACRERVRRFLEGKER
;
A
#
# COMPACT_ATOMS: atom_id res chain seq x y z
N GLU A 1 6.98 -18.51 -7.86
CA GLU A 1 6.61 -17.14 -8.27
C GLU A 1 6.01 -17.06 -9.66
N GLU A 2 6.51 -17.80 -10.66
CA GLU A 2 6.16 -17.62 -12.08
C GLU A 2 4.66 -17.66 -12.44
N MET A 3 3.83 -18.36 -11.65
CA MET A 3 2.37 -18.42 -11.86
C MET A 3 1.56 -17.38 -11.05
N GLY A 4 2.22 -16.53 -10.27
CA GLY A 4 1.56 -15.49 -9.46
C GLY A 4 0.82 -15.97 -8.20
N LEU A 5 0.84 -17.27 -7.87
CA LEU A 5 0.18 -17.81 -6.68
C LEU A 5 0.84 -17.40 -5.36
N VAL A 6 2.15 -17.13 -5.39
CA VAL A 6 2.94 -16.70 -4.23
C VAL A 6 3.69 -15.42 -4.56
N ASN A 7 3.78 -14.49 -3.62
CA ASN A 7 4.45 -13.21 -3.83
C ASN A 7 5.97 -13.28 -3.72
N ARG A 8 6.50 -14.14 -2.82
CA ARG A 8 7.92 -14.28 -2.52
C ARG A 8 8.27 -15.72 -2.13
N VAL A 9 9.46 -16.21 -2.49
CA VAL A 9 10.02 -17.50 -2.04
C VAL A 9 11.33 -17.24 -1.28
N PHE A 10 11.48 -17.84 -0.09
CA PHE A 10 12.67 -17.70 0.75
C PHE A 10 13.32 -19.06 1.06
N PRO A 11 14.66 -19.11 1.30
CA PRO A 11 15.31 -20.28 1.85
C PRO A 11 14.68 -20.67 3.20
N ALA A 12 14.54 -21.97 3.46
CA ALA A 12 13.86 -22.45 4.67
C ALA A 12 14.53 -21.95 5.97
N THR A 13 15.86 -21.83 5.97
CA THR A 13 16.65 -21.36 7.12
C THR A 13 16.48 -19.86 7.42
N GLU A 14 15.98 -19.09 6.47
CA GLU A 14 15.82 -17.62 6.58
C GLU A 14 14.36 -17.19 6.55
N PHE A 15 13.43 -18.14 6.45
CA PHE A 15 12.02 -17.86 6.19
C PHE A 15 11.41 -16.94 7.27
N ASP A 16 11.56 -17.31 8.54
CA ASP A 16 10.99 -16.55 9.65
C ASP A 16 11.56 -15.13 9.72
N ALA A 17 12.90 -15.00 9.62
CA ALA A 17 13.56 -13.70 9.62
C ALA A 17 13.11 -12.81 8.43
N SER A 18 12.86 -13.42 7.27
CA SER A 18 12.40 -12.72 6.07
C SER A 18 10.95 -12.25 6.19
N VAL A 19 10.08 -13.08 6.80
CA VAL A 19 8.69 -12.73 7.09
C VAL A 19 8.61 -11.63 8.14
N ASP A 20 9.42 -11.70 9.19
CA ASP A 20 9.50 -10.66 10.23
C ASP A 20 9.94 -9.32 9.63
N ALA A 21 10.99 -9.32 8.80
CA ALA A 21 11.44 -8.11 8.11
C ALA A 21 10.34 -7.52 7.22
N PHE A 22 9.64 -8.36 6.46
CA PHE A 22 8.54 -7.92 5.59
C PHE A 22 7.36 -7.34 6.37
N THR A 23 6.94 -8.01 7.44
CA THR A 23 5.81 -7.55 8.27
C THR A 23 6.15 -6.30 9.04
N ALA A 24 7.39 -6.12 9.50
CA ALA A 24 7.87 -4.89 10.09
C ALA A 24 7.81 -3.71 9.10
N GLU A 25 8.25 -3.90 7.86
CA GLU A 25 8.15 -2.88 6.81
C GLU A 25 6.70 -2.50 6.53
N LEU A 26 5.79 -3.49 6.51
CA LEU A 26 4.37 -3.25 6.30
C LEU A 26 3.75 -2.49 7.48
N ALA A 27 4.11 -2.84 8.71
CA ALA A 27 3.62 -2.20 9.93
C ALA A 27 4.06 -0.74 10.07
N ASP A 28 5.19 -0.36 9.48
CA ASP A 28 5.67 1.03 9.44
C ASP A 28 4.86 1.93 8.48
N ARG A 29 4.03 1.35 7.61
CA ARG A 29 3.20 2.12 6.68
C ARG A 29 1.94 2.68 7.39
N PRO A 30 1.39 3.83 6.95
CA PRO A 30 0.18 4.37 7.54
C PRO A 30 -1.00 3.40 7.37
N PRO A 31 -1.71 3.04 8.44
CA PRO A 31 -2.86 2.14 8.35
C PRO A 31 -3.94 2.63 7.37
N SER A 32 -4.14 3.95 7.27
CA SER A 32 -5.07 4.57 6.33
C SER A 32 -4.67 4.33 4.87
N ALA A 33 -3.38 4.46 4.54
CA ALA A 33 -2.87 4.21 3.20
C ALA A 33 -3.06 2.75 2.80
N LEU A 34 -2.68 1.80 3.68
CA LEU A 34 -2.85 0.37 3.41
C LEU A 34 -4.32 -0.02 3.23
N THR A 35 -5.19 0.51 4.10
CA THR A 35 -6.63 0.21 4.06
C THR A 35 -7.29 0.73 2.79
N LEU A 36 -7.02 1.99 2.42
CA LEU A 36 -7.60 2.60 1.22
C LEU A 36 -7.11 1.90 -0.05
N SER A 37 -5.80 1.60 -0.15
CA SER A 37 -5.23 0.91 -1.30
C SER A 37 -5.81 -0.50 -1.46
N LYS A 38 -5.92 -1.30 -0.38
CA LYS A 38 -6.50 -2.65 -0.46
C LYS A 38 -7.97 -2.62 -0.83
N ARG A 39 -8.76 -1.72 -0.23
CA ARG A 39 -10.19 -1.57 -0.57
C ARG A 39 -10.41 -1.14 -2.01
N LEU A 40 -9.58 -0.24 -2.53
CA LEU A 40 -9.59 0.10 -3.94
C LEU A 40 -9.30 -1.13 -4.78
N LEU A 41 -8.14 -1.78 -4.57
CA LEU A 41 -7.70 -2.93 -5.36
C LEU A 41 -8.76 -4.03 -5.45
N TYR A 42 -9.32 -4.48 -4.33
CA TYR A 42 -10.34 -5.52 -4.32
C TYR A 42 -11.70 -5.04 -4.85
N GLY A 43 -11.97 -3.74 -4.80
CA GLY A 43 -13.18 -3.16 -5.35
C GLY A 43 -13.12 -2.87 -6.84
N LEU A 44 -11.99 -3.12 -7.52
CA LEU A 44 -11.83 -2.93 -8.96
C LEU A 44 -12.28 -4.15 -9.79
N ASP A 45 -12.37 -5.34 -9.19
CA ASP A 45 -12.56 -6.61 -9.92
C ASP A 45 -13.83 -6.63 -10.80
N ASP A 46 -14.90 -5.98 -10.34
CA ASP A 46 -16.19 -5.91 -11.01
C ASP A 46 -16.39 -4.65 -11.87
N LEU A 47 -15.41 -3.74 -11.91
CA LEU A 47 -15.57 -2.43 -12.57
C LEU A 47 -15.04 -2.42 -13.99
N SER A 48 -15.68 -1.62 -14.86
CA SER A 48 -15.07 -1.23 -16.12
C SER A 48 -13.76 -0.46 -15.87
N PHE A 49 -12.92 -0.35 -16.89
CA PHE A 49 -11.69 0.44 -16.79
C PHE A 49 -11.99 1.90 -16.41
N GLU A 50 -12.98 2.52 -17.07
CA GLU A 50 -13.40 3.90 -16.81
C GLU A 50 -13.95 4.07 -15.38
N GLU A 51 -14.79 3.14 -14.93
CA GLU A 51 -15.31 3.13 -13.56
C GLU A 51 -14.20 2.95 -12.53
N GLY A 52 -13.21 2.09 -12.83
CA GLY A 52 -12.04 1.88 -12.01
C GLY A 52 -11.16 3.14 -11.88
N ILE A 53 -10.97 3.88 -12.97
CA ILE A 53 -10.26 5.18 -12.95
C ILE A 53 -11.03 6.20 -12.10
N ALA A 54 -12.35 6.30 -12.29
CA ALA A 54 -13.19 7.20 -11.50
C ALA A 54 -13.11 6.87 -9.99
N ARG A 55 -13.26 5.59 -9.63
CA ARG A 55 -13.13 5.12 -8.26
C ARG A 55 -11.72 5.38 -7.69
N GLY A 56 -10.69 5.20 -8.51
CA GLY A 56 -9.31 5.52 -8.14
C GLY A 56 -9.12 6.99 -7.78
N ALA A 57 -9.71 7.90 -8.56
CA ALA A 57 -9.68 9.34 -8.29
C ALA A 57 -10.38 9.69 -6.96
N GLU A 58 -11.56 9.12 -6.70
CA GLU A 58 -12.30 9.31 -5.44
C GLU A 58 -11.51 8.84 -4.22
N VAL A 59 -10.99 7.60 -4.25
CA VAL A 59 -10.20 7.05 -3.15
C VAL A 59 -8.92 7.85 -2.94
N ASN A 60 -8.27 8.31 -4.01
CA ASN A 60 -7.09 9.14 -3.92
C ASN A 60 -7.37 10.50 -3.25
N ALA A 61 -8.49 11.14 -3.59
CA ALA A 61 -8.93 12.37 -2.93
C ALA A 61 -9.09 12.15 -1.42
N ILE A 62 -9.73 11.07 -1.00
CA ILE A 62 -9.86 10.69 0.42
C ILE A 62 -8.47 10.47 1.04
N ALA A 63 -7.60 9.71 0.39
CA ALA A 63 -6.25 9.42 0.89
C ALA A 63 -5.44 10.71 1.15
N ARG A 64 -5.51 11.70 0.25
CA ARG A 64 -4.85 13.00 0.38
C ARG A 64 -5.40 13.86 1.52
N LEU A 65 -6.63 13.62 1.97
CA LEU A 65 -7.22 14.31 3.10
C LEU A 65 -6.84 13.69 4.46
N THR A 66 -6.25 12.49 4.47
CA THR A 66 -5.81 11.85 5.72
C THR A 66 -4.66 12.63 6.37
N GLU A 67 -4.64 12.66 7.71
CA GLU A 67 -3.57 13.29 8.48
C GLU A 67 -2.19 12.69 8.13
N ALA A 68 -2.12 11.37 8.04
CA ALA A 68 -0.88 10.66 7.71
C ALA A 68 -0.30 11.07 6.34
N CYS A 69 -1.16 11.31 5.33
CA CYS A 69 -0.70 11.79 4.03
C CYS A 69 -0.21 13.23 4.11
N ARG A 70 -0.98 14.11 4.76
CA ARG A 70 -0.62 15.54 4.93
C ARG A 70 0.69 15.71 5.69
N GLU A 71 0.91 14.94 6.76
CA GLU A 71 2.15 14.95 7.53
C GLU A 71 3.34 14.49 6.69
N ARG A 72 3.18 13.38 5.96
CA ARG A 72 4.24 12.87 5.09
C ARG A 72 4.62 13.86 3.99
N VAL A 73 3.63 14.46 3.33
CA VAL A 73 3.85 15.53 2.32
C VAL A 73 4.57 16.72 2.94
N ARG A 74 4.17 17.17 4.14
CA ARG A 74 4.84 18.26 4.85
C ARG A 74 6.31 17.93 5.11
N ARG A 75 6.61 16.76 5.68
CA ARG A 75 7.97 16.33 5.99
C ARG A 75 8.84 16.24 4.73
N PHE A 76 8.29 15.72 3.64
CA PHE A 76 8.97 15.67 2.34
C PHE A 76 9.35 17.08 1.85
N LEU A 77 8.38 18.01 1.85
CA LEU A 77 8.60 19.39 1.39
C LEU A 77 9.57 20.18 2.28
N GLU A 78 9.62 19.85 3.58
CA GLU A 78 10.56 20.45 4.54
C GLU A 78 11.97 19.84 4.45
N GLY A 79 12.20 18.84 3.59
CA GLY A 79 13.49 18.15 3.48
C GLY A 79 13.83 17.30 4.72
N LYS A 80 12.80 16.89 5.48
CA LYS A 80 12.92 16.08 6.71
C LYS A 80 12.60 14.59 6.48
N GLU A 81 12.50 14.17 5.23
CA GLU A 81 12.52 12.75 4.86
C GLU A 81 13.95 12.31 4.56
N ARG A 82 14.36 11.19 5.17
CA ARG A 82 15.46 10.35 4.66
C ARG A 82 14.85 9.23 3.85
#